data_AF-A0A2T2TTX4-F1
#
_entry.id   AF-A0A2T2TTX4-F1
#
_cell.length_a   1.000
_cell.length_b   1.000
_cell.length_c   1.000
_cell.angle_alpha   90.00
_cell.angle_beta   90.00
_cell.angle_gamma   90.00
#
_symmetry.space_group_name_H-M   'P 1'
#
loop_
_entity.id
_entity.type
_entity.pdbx_description
1 polymer ?
#
loop_
_entity_poly.entity_id
_entity_poly.type
_entity_poly.pdbx_seq_one_letter_code
_entity_poly.pdbx_strand_id
1 'polypeptide(L)' 'MPDSSVPASEIARLLLLFAALLLGALPAARAQTTAITGATAIHPAQGDTLADATVVVEAGRIAAVGPSEAVEVPA' A
#
# COMPACT_ATOMS: atom_id res chain seq x y z
N MET A 1 10.78 -22.98 49.44
CA MET A 1 10.03 -22.39 48.32
C MET A 1 10.99 -21.47 47.60
N PRO A 2 11.56 -21.82 46.43
CA PRO A 2 12.47 -20.92 45.74
C PRO A 2 11.74 -19.66 45.32
N ASP A 3 12.33 -18.51 45.62
CA ASP A 3 11.85 -17.19 45.26
C ASP A 3 11.86 -17.08 43.72
N SER A 4 10.71 -17.35 43.08
CA SER A 4 10.56 -17.28 41.62
C SER A 4 10.34 -15.84 41.16
N SER A 5 11.15 -14.90 41.66
CA SER A 5 11.17 -13.54 41.16
C SER A 5 11.99 -13.50 39.88
N VAL A 6 11.30 -13.50 38.74
CA VAL A 6 11.94 -13.26 37.44
C VAL A 6 12.64 -11.90 37.51
N PRO A 7 13.96 -11.81 37.24
CA PRO A 7 14.68 -10.55 37.34
C PRO A 7 14.14 -9.55 36.30
N ALA A 8 14.05 -8.28 36.69
CA ALA A 8 13.44 -7.23 35.87
C ALA A 8 14.05 -7.11 34.44
N SER A 9 15.33 -7.45 34.27
CA SER A 9 16.00 -7.47 32.97
C SER A 9 15.49 -8.57 32.02
N GLU A 10 15.09 -9.73 32.55
CA GLU A 10 14.53 -10.82 31.75
C GLU A 10 13.09 -10.50 31.32
N ILE A 11 12.33 -9.83 32.19
CA ILE A 11 11.01 -9.29 31.84
C ILE A 11 11.15 -8.24 30.72
N ALA A 12 12.11 -7.31 30.84
CA ALA A 12 12.34 -6.29 29.82
C ALA A 12 12.76 -6.91 28.47
N ARG A 13 13.63 -7.93 28.47
CA ARG A 13 14.01 -8.66 27.26
C ARG A 13 12.82 -9.38 26.62
N LEU A 14 12.01 -10.06 27.43
CA LEU A 14 10.82 -10.75 26.94
C LEU A 14 9.81 -9.79 26.31
N LEU A 15 9.58 -8.64 26.95
CA LEU A 15 8.70 -7.60 26.42
C LEU A 15 9.23 -7.02 25.10
N LEU A 16 10.54 -6.81 24.98
CA LEU A 16 11.16 -6.27 23.77
C LEU A 16 11.11 -7.28 22.62
N LEU A 17 11.35 -8.56 22.89
CA LEU A 17 11.18 -9.65 21.92
C LEU A 17 9.73 -9.80 21.47
N PHE A 18 8.79 -9.72 22.41
CA PHE A 18 7.36 -9.78 22.11
C PHE A 18 6.91 -8.59 21.26
N ALA A 19 7.37 -7.37 21.57
CA ALA A 19 7.10 -6.18 20.78
C ALA A 19 7.68 -6.28 19.36
N ALA A 20 8.90 -6.80 19.21
CA ALA A 20 9.51 -7.02 17.90
C ALA A 20 8.74 -8.05 17.07
N LEU A 21 8.27 -9.13 17.70
CA LEU A 21 7.42 -10.14 17.06
C LEU A 21 6.09 -9.54 16.59
N LEU A 22 5.44 -8.73 17.44
CA LEU A 22 4.20 -8.03 17.09
C LEU A 22 4.39 -7.06 15.92
N LEU A 23 5.51 -6.32 15.89
CA LEU A 23 5.81 -5.38 14.82
C LEU A 23 6.04 -6.09 13.48
N GLY A 24 6.68 -7.27 13.49
CA GLY A 24 6.88 -8.10 12.31
C GLY A 24 5.61 -8.82 11.82
N ALA A 25 4.60 -8.96 12.68
CA ALA A 25 3.32 -9.62 12.36
C ALA A 25 2.28 -8.66 11.76
N LEU A 26 2.54 -7.35 11.74
CA LEU A 26 1.66 -6.39 11.10
C LEU A 26 1.64 -6.66 9.58
N PRO A 27 0.45 -6.84 8.97
CA PRO A 27 0.36 -6.93 7.52
C PRO A 27 0.94 -5.64 6.93
N ALA A 28 1.96 -5.77 6.08
CA ALA A 28 2.45 -4.64 5.33
C ALA A 28 1.26 -4.05 4.57
N ALA A 29 0.89 -2.80 4.89
CA ALA A 29 -0.11 -2.07 4.13
C ALA A 29 0.45 -1.89 2.72
N ARG A 30 0.11 -2.83 1.83
CA ARG A 30 0.49 -2.72 0.43
C ARG A 30 -0.33 -1.58 -0.14
N ALA A 31 0.36 -0.59 -0.69
CA ALA A 31 -0.30 0.45 -1.47
C ALA A 31 -1.07 -0.27 -2.58
N GLN A 32 -2.41 -0.21 -2.51
CA GLN A 32 -3.25 -0.82 -3.50
C GLN A 32 -3.08 -0.05 -4.80
N THR A 33 -2.63 -0.73 -5.85
CA THR A 33 -2.64 -0.19 -7.20
C THR A 33 -3.99 -0.47 -7.82
N THR A 34 -4.63 0.55 -8.38
CA THR A 34 -5.95 0.47 -8.99
C THR A 34 -5.89 1.02 -10.41
N ALA A 35 -6.42 0.27 -11.37
CA ALA A 35 -6.65 0.77 -12.72
C ALA A 35 -8.14 1.02 -12.98
N ILE A 36 -8.44 2.16 -13.59
CA ILE A 36 -9.77 2.52 -14.10
C ILE A 36 -9.67 2.44 -15.62
N THR A 37 -10.34 1.46 -16.22
CA THR A 37 -10.23 1.13 -17.66
C THR A 37 -11.49 1.50 -18.44
N GLY A 38 -11.37 1.76 -19.74
CA GLY A 38 -12.51 2.05 -20.62
C GLY A 38 -13.21 3.37 -20.31
N ALA A 39 -12.53 4.27 -19.62
CA ALA A 39 -13.09 5.58 -19.25
C ALA A 39 -12.92 6.57 -20.40
N THR A 40 -13.76 7.61 -20.43
CA THR A 40 -13.47 8.82 -21.21
C THR A 40 -12.75 9.80 -20.29
N ALA A 41 -11.44 9.97 -20.48
CA ALA A 41 -10.67 10.95 -19.73
C ALA A 41 -10.90 12.35 -20.34
N ILE A 42 -11.23 13.32 -19.50
CA ILE A 42 -11.38 14.73 -19.90
C ILE A 42 -10.10 15.44 -19.50
N HIS A 43 -9.50 16.21 -20.40
CA HIS A 43 -8.30 16.98 -20.11
C HIS A 43 -8.63 18.47 -20.05
N PRO A 44 -8.99 19.01 -18.87
CA PRO A 44 -9.64 20.32 -18.78
C PRO A 44 -8.72 21.47 -19.17
N ALA A 45 -7.41 21.29 -19.02
CA ALA A 45 -6.41 22.28 -19.36
C ALA A 45 -6.30 22.54 -20.87
N GLN A 46 -6.64 21.54 -21.70
CA GLN A 46 -6.53 21.60 -23.16
C GLN A 46 -7.88 21.55 -23.86
N GLY A 47 -8.94 21.17 -23.14
CA GLY A 47 -10.31 21.18 -23.64
C GLY A 47 -10.64 19.99 -24.54
N ASP A 48 -9.78 18.99 -24.57
CA ASP A 48 -9.94 17.75 -25.32
C ASP A 48 -10.32 16.58 -24.40
N THR A 49 -10.69 15.47 -25.04
CA THR A 49 -11.06 14.22 -24.37
C THR A 49 -10.32 13.05 -25.01
N LEU A 50 -10.01 12.06 -24.19
CA LEU A 50 -9.42 10.79 -24.58
C LEU A 50 -10.43 9.68 -24.30
N ALA A 51 -11.02 9.14 -25.36
CA ALA A 51 -11.90 7.98 -25.28
C ALA A 51 -11.08 6.70 -25.07
N ASP A 52 -11.69 5.70 -24.43
CA ASP A 52 -11.04 4.43 -24.08
C ASP A 52 -9.67 4.62 -23.41
N ALA A 53 -9.68 5.44 -22.36
CA ALA A 53 -8.52 5.73 -21.54
C ALA A 53 -8.46 4.76 -20.35
N THR A 54 -7.22 4.50 -19.94
CA THR A 54 -6.90 3.82 -18.68
C THR A 54 -6.13 4.78 -17.76
N VAL A 55 -6.56 4.82 -16.50
CA VAL A 55 -5.95 5.61 -15.43
C VAL A 55 -5.43 4.66 -14.36
N VAL A 56 -4.13 4.72 -14.06
CA VAL A 56 -3.50 3.92 -13.01
C VAL A 56 -3.25 4.81 -11.79
N VAL A 57 -3.74 4.36 -10.64
CA VAL A 57 -3.58 5.02 -9.34
C VAL A 57 -2.74 4.13 -8.43
N GLU A 58 -1.60 4.64 -7.99
CA GLU A 58 -0.67 3.99 -7.07
C GLU A 58 -0.50 4.82 -5.81
N ALA A 59 -0.69 4.20 -4.64
CA ALA A 59 -0.57 4.87 -3.36
C ALA A 59 -1.37 6.19 -3.26
N GLY A 60 -2.55 6.22 -3.89
CA GLY A 60 -3.43 7.39 -3.93
C GLY A 60 -2.97 8.52 -4.87
N ARG A 61 -2.00 8.26 -5.75
CA ARG A 61 -1.54 9.21 -6.78
C ARG A 61 -1.73 8.64 -8.17
N ILE A 62 -2.03 9.49 -9.14
CA ILE A 62 -2.08 9.11 -10.54
C ILE A 62 -0.64 8.79 -10.99
N ALA A 63 -0.40 7.53 -11.33
CA ALA A 63 0.87 7.06 -11.86
C ALA A 63 0.92 7.21 -13.39
N ALA A 64 -0.20 6.92 -14.07
CA ALA A 64 -0.30 7.02 -15.52
C ALA A 64 -1.74 7.32 -15.98
N VAL A 65 -1.84 8.01 -17.12
CA VAL A 65 -3.08 8.23 -17.89
C VAL A 65 -2.74 8.08 -19.36
N GLY A 66 -3.51 7.30 -20.10
CA GLY A 66 -3.29 7.14 -21.53
C GLY A 66 -4.33 6.25 -22.20
N PRO A 67 -4.20 6.01 -23.52
CA PRO A 67 -5.05 5.06 -24.24
C PRO A 67 -4.96 3.66 -23.60
N SER A 68 -6.06 2.92 -23.55
CA SER A 68 -6.11 1.57 -22.96
C SER A 68 -5.08 0.60 -23.57
N GLU A 69 -4.71 0.77 -24.85
CA GLU A 69 -3.69 -0.03 -25.51
C GLU A 69 -2.24 0.30 -25.12
N ALA A 70 -2.02 1.47 -24.52
CA ALA A 70 -0.70 2.00 -24.19
C ALA A 70 -0.38 2.00 -22.69
N VAL A 71 -1.36 1.68 -21.83
CA VAL A 71 -1.23 1.69 -20.38
C VAL A 71 -1.34 0.26 -19.84
N GLU A 72 -0.35 -0.14 -19.05
CA GLU A 72 -0.33 -1.46 -18.42
C GLU A 72 -1.35 -1.54 -17.26
N VAL A 73 -2.20 -2.56 -17.28
CA VAL A 73 -3.19 -2.81 -16.23
C VAL A 73 -2.58 -3.75 -15.19
N PRO A 74 -2.48 -3.35 -13.92
CA PRO A 74 -1.99 -4.21 -12.84
C PRO A 74 -2.96 -5.37 -12.58
N ALA A 75 -2.40 -6.55 -12.34
CA ALA A 75 -3.12 -7.80 -12.08
C ALA A 75 -3.64 -7.93 -10.65
#